data_AF-A0AAN0IIK3-F1
#
_entry.id   AF-A0AAN0IIK3-F1
#
_cell.length_a   1.000
_cell.length_b   1.000
_cell.length_c   1.000
_cell.angle_alpha   90.00
_cell.angle_beta   90.00
_cell.angle_gamma   90.00
#
_symmetry.space_group_name_H-M   'P 1'
#
loop_
_entity.id
_entity.type
_entity.pdbx_description
1 polymer ?
#
loop_
_entity_poly.entity_id
_entity_poly.type
_entity_poly.pdbx_seq_one_letter_code
_entity_poly.pdbx_strand_id
1 'polypeptide(L)'
;MAGLIDPSRGIYGFVFYLVTLALFGIYLLWAILPDEWLQYIGLSYLPQKYWAIVVPLYIGVSSILLLLLYVCYSMWLTPPFDDLQTITDNYALYKNGETSSQIIKDIPITMVNRQTYKI
;
A
#
# COMPACT_ATOMS: atom_id res chain seq x y z
N MET A 1 13.92 16.46 10.11
CA MET A 1 14.47 15.52 9.11
C MET A 1 15.41 14.54 9.81
N ALA A 2 14.88 13.44 10.33
CA ALA A 2 15.64 12.31 10.90
C ALA A 2 14.75 11.05 10.88
N GLY A 3 14.26 10.69 9.69
CA GLY A 3 13.42 9.50 9.45
C GLY A 3 13.95 8.66 8.28
N LEU A 4 15.25 8.79 7.99
CA LEU A 4 15.90 8.06 6.92
C LEU A 4 16.42 6.74 7.50
N ILE A 5 15.63 5.69 7.30
CA ILE A 5 16.00 4.27 7.45
C ILE A 5 16.35 3.88 8.89
N ASP A 6 15.31 3.68 9.71
CA ASP A 6 15.48 3.00 10.99
C ASP A 6 15.83 1.52 10.74
N PRO A 7 16.99 1.02 11.21
CA PRO A 7 17.37 -0.39 11.05
C PRO A 7 16.34 -1.35 11.66
N SER A 8 15.58 -0.87 12.64
CA SER A 8 14.44 -1.58 13.24
C SER A 8 13.41 -2.04 12.20
N ARG A 9 13.12 -1.24 11.16
CA ARG A 9 12.15 -1.62 10.10
C ARG A 9 12.60 -2.87 9.35
N GLY A 10 13.90 -3.02 9.09
CA GLY A 10 14.46 -4.21 8.43
C GLY A 10 14.36 -5.46 9.31
N ILE A 11 14.57 -5.32 10.62
CA ILE A 11 14.47 -6.41 11.59
C ILE A 11 13.03 -6.93 11.66
N TYR A 12 12.03 -6.05 11.73
CA TYR A 12 10.63 -6.47 11.74
C TYR A 12 10.24 -7.23 10.47
N GLY A 13 10.66 -6.75 9.29
CA GLY A 13 10.42 -7.44 8.03
C GLY A 13 11.07 -8.82 7.99
N PHE A 14 12.29 -8.96 8.49
CA PHE A 14 13.00 -10.23 8.55
C PHE A 14 12.35 -11.24 9.51
N VAL A 15 11.97 -10.80 10.71
CA VAL A 15 11.25 -11.66 11.68
C VAL A 15 9.91 -12.07 11.10
N PHE A 16 9.17 -11.15 10.49
CA PHE A 16 7.89 -11.44 9.84
C PHE A 16 8.05 -12.45 8.69
N TYR A 17 9.11 -12.34 7.89
CA TYR A 17 9.43 -13.30 6.84
C TYR A 17 9.69 -14.69 7.40
N LEU A 18 10.52 -14.82 8.44
CA LEU A 18 10.80 -16.12 9.08
C LEU A 18 9.54 -16.76 9.68
N VAL A 19 8.71 -15.95 10.36
CA VAL A 19 7.44 -16.42 10.93
C VAL A 19 6.49 -16.89 9.83
N THR A 20 6.34 -16.10 8.76
CA THR A 20 5.49 -16.46 7.61
C THR A 20 5.98 -17.75 6.94
N LEU A 21 7.29 -17.90 6.77
CA LEU A 21 7.89 -19.10 6.20
C LEU A 21 7.65 -20.34 7.07
N ALA A 22 7.82 -20.21 8.40
CA ALA A 22 7.57 -21.29 9.34
C ALA A 22 6.08 -21.71 9.36
N LEU A 23 5.16 -20.73 9.42
CA LEU A 23 3.73 -20.97 9.35
C LEU A 23 3.32 -21.62 8.03
N PHE A 24 3.90 -21.18 6.92
CA PHE A 24 3.67 -21.78 5.61
C PHE A 24 4.15 -23.23 5.55
N GLY A 25 5.30 -23.54 6.15
CA GLY A 25 5.79 -24.92 6.28
C GLY A 25 4.82 -25.81 7.07
N ILE A 26 4.34 -25.33 8.23
CA ILE A 26 3.34 -26.04 9.05
C ILE A 26 2.04 -26.24 8.27
N TYR A 27 1.60 -25.23 7.54
CA TYR A 27 0.41 -25.28 6.70
C TYR A 27 0.51 -26.35 5.60
N LEU A 28 1.65 -26.41 4.90
CA LEU A 28 1.89 -27.42 3.87
C LEU A 28 1.97 -28.83 4.47
N LEU A 29 2.65 -28.99 5.60
CA LEU A 29 2.69 -30.28 6.30
C LEU A 29 1.29 -30.75 6.65
N TRP A 30 0.46 -29.87 7.21
CA TRP A 30 -0.94 -30.17 7.50
C TRP A 30 -1.76 -30.51 6.24
N ALA A 31 -1.58 -29.76 5.14
CA ALA A 31 -2.32 -29.97 3.91
C ALA A 31 -1.97 -31.29 3.20
N ILE A 32 -0.72 -31.74 3.28
CA ILE A 32 -0.23 -32.94 2.58
C ILE A 32 -0.40 -34.21 3.43
N LEU A 33 -0.25 -34.14 4.76
CA LEU A 33 -0.33 -35.32 5.62
C LEU A 33 -1.73 -35.97 5.56
N PRO A 34 -1.84 -37.31 5.52
CA PRO A 34 -3.13 -38.02 5.62
C PRO A 34 -3.77 -37.82 6.99
N ASP A 35 -5.11 -37.88 7.07
CA ASP A 35 -5.85 -37.67 8.33
C ASP A 35 -5.50 -38.72 9.39
N GLU A 36 -5.18 -39.93 8.97
CA GLU A 36 -4.75 -41.04 9.85
C GLU A 36 -3.50 -40.68 10.67
N TRP A 37 -2.54 -39.99 10.05
CA TRP A 37 -1.31 -39.55 10.71
C TRP A 37 -1.59 -38.40 11.68
N LEU A 38 -2.49 -37.49 11.32
CA LEU A 38 -2.92 -36.40 12.19
C LEU A 38 -3.67 -36.91 13.43
N GLN A 39 -4.52 -37.93 13.25
CA GLN A 39 -5.21 -38.61 14.34
C GLN A 39 -4.23 -39.35 15.28
N TYR A 40 -3.18 -39.97 14.73
CA TYR A 40 -2.14 -40.61 15.53
C TYR A 40 -1.36 -39.62 16.40
N ILE A 41 -1.12 -38.40 15.90
CA ILE A 41 -0.46 -37.30 16.64
C ILE A 41 -1.44 -36.64 17.65
N GLY A 42 -2.72 -37.03 17.66
CA GLY A 42 -3.74 -36.51 18.57
C GLY A 42 -4.46 -35.24 18.07
N LEU A 43 -4.24 -34.83 16.82
CA LEU A 43 -4.95 -33.72 16.18
C LEU A 43 -6.24 -34.20 15.47
N SER A 44 -7.18 -34.72 16.25
CA SER A 44 -8.42 -35.30 15.72
C SER A 44 -9.50 -34.28 15.31
N TYR A 45 -9.36 -33.00 15.71
CA TYR A 45 -10.39 -31.95 15.56
C TYR A 45 -9.99 -30.81 14.62
N LEU A 46 -9.07 -31.06 13.68
CA LEU A 46 -8.72 -30.06 12.66
C LEU A 46 -9.85 -29.84 11.66
N PRO A 47 -9.94 -28.63 11.06
CA PRO A 47 -10.91 -28.35 10.02
C PRO A 47 -10.70 -29.25 8.80
N GLN A 48 -11.77 -29.49 8.03
CA GLN A 48 -11.72 -30.29 6.80
C GLN A 48 -10.62 -29.82 5.84
N LYS A 49 -9.94 -30.76 5.16
CA LYS A 49 -8.84 -30.44 4.22
C LYS A 49 -9.22 -29.54 3.06
N TYR A 50 -10.51 -29.45 2.73
CA TYR A 50 -11.01 -28.48 1.74
C TYR A 50 -10.56 -27.05 2.06
N TRP A 51 -10.40 -26.70 3.35
CA TRP A 51 -9.88 -25.40 3.77
C TRP A 51 -8.47 -25.11 3.22
N ALA A 52 -7.67 -26.14 2.90
CA ALA A 52 -6.34 -25.96 2.31
C ALA A 52 -6.37 -25.31 0.91
N ILE A 53 -7.50 -25.40 0.19
CA ILE A 53 -7.70 -24.77 -1.13
C ILE A 53 -8.41 -23.43 -0.95
N VAL A 54 -9.36 -23.41 -0.03
CA VAL A 54 -10.17 -22.22 0.27
C VAL A 54 -9.32 -21.07 0.78
N VAL A 55 -8.41 -21.32 1.72
CA VAL A 55 -7.59 -20.25 2.32
C VAL A 55 -6.78 -19.48 1.25
N PRO A 56 -6.00 -20.13 0.36
CA PRO A 56 -5.31 -19.45 -0.74
C PRO A 56 -6.25 -18.69 -1.68
N LEU A 57 -7.42 -19.26 -1.98
CA LEU A 57 -8.43 -18.63 -2.82
C LEU A 57 -8.94 -17.32 -2.19
N TYR A 58 -9.30 -17.35 -0.91
CA TYR A 58 -9.76 -16.16 -0.18
C TYR A 58 -8.66 -15.09 -0.07
N ILE A 59 -7.40 -15.48 0.16
CA ILE A 59 -6.28 -14.53 0.18
C ILE A 59 -6.16 -13.83 -1.18
N GLY A 60 -6.24 -14.58 -2.29
CA GLY A 60 -6.20 -14.01 -3.65
C GLY A 60 -7.34 -13.05 -3.93
N VAL A 61 -8.59 -13.48 -3.68
CA VAL A 61 -9.79 -12.64 -3.89
C VAL A 61 -9.77 -11.41 -2.99
N SER A 62 -9.42 -11.57 -1.71
CA SER A 62 -9.32 -10.47 -0.76
C SER A 62 -8.25 -9.46 -1.17
N SER A 63 -7.13 -9.89 -1.74
CA SER A 63 -6.05 -9.00 -2.19
C SER A 63 -6.53 -8.10 -3.34
N ILE A 64 -7.22 -8.69 -4.33
CA ILE A 64 -7.81 -7.93 -5.45
C ILE A 64 -8.88 -6.96 -4.95
N LEU A 65 -9.76 -7.44 -4.07
CA LEU A 65 -10.81 -6.62 -3.47
C LEU A 65 -10.23 -5.45 -2.68
N LEU A 66 -9.17 -5.67 -1.91
CA LEU A 66 -8.50 -4.62 -1.14
C LEU A 66 -7.89 -3.55 -2.05
N LEU A 67 -7.27 -3.93 -3.18
CA LEU A 67 -6.77 -2.99 -4.17
C LEU A 67 -7.91 -2.15 -4.78
N LEU A 68 -9.02 -2.79 -5.12
CA LEU A 68 -10.18 -2.09 -5.69
C LEU A 68 -10.79 -1.12 -4.67
N LEU A 69 -10.97 -1.56 -3.42
CA LEU A 69 -11.43 -0.69 -2.32
C LEU A 69 -10.47 0.47 -2.09
N TYR A 70 -9.17 0.25 -2.18
CA TYR A 70 -8.18 1.30 -2.04
C TYR A 70 -8.32 2.37 -3.14
N VAL A 71 -8.53 1.95 -4.39
CA VAL A 71 -8.78 2.89 -5.51
C VAL A 71 -10.08 3.65 -5.28
N CYS A 72 -11.17 2.97 -4.94
CA CYS A 72 -12.46 3.61 -4.64
C CYS A 72 -12.34 4.61 -3.49
N TYR A 73 -11.63 4.25 -2.42
CA TYR A 73 -11.38 5.11 -1.27
C TYR A 73 -10.53 6.33 -1.64
N SER A 74 -9.50 6.13 -2.47
CA SER A 74 -8.67 7.22 -2.99
C SER A 74 -9.49 8.18 -3.84
N MET A 75 -10.36 7.67 -4.71
CA MET A 75 -11.27 8.50 -5.52
C MET A 75 -12.27 9.26 -4.64
N TRP A 76 -12.79 8.64 -3.59
CA TRP A 76 -13.69 9.31 -2.63
C TRP A 76 -13.01 10.50 -1.95
N LEU A 77 -11.74 10.34 -1.55
CA LEU A 77 -10.97 11.39 -0.90
C LEU A 77 -10.44 12.47 -1.86
N THR A 78 -10.48 12.21 -3.17
CA THR A 78 -9.93 13.15 -4.17
C THR A 78 -10.95 14.26 -4.45
N PRO A 79 -10.58 15.55 -4.36
CA PRO A 79 -11.43 16.67 -4.77
C PRO A 79 -11.85 16.56 -6.25
N PRO A 80 -12.93 17.23 -6.68
CA PRO A 80 -13.33 17.23 -8.09
C PRO A 80 -12.17 17.73 -8.98
N PHE A 81 -12.07 17.19 -10.20
CA PHE A 81 -10.97 17.48 -11.13
C PHE A 81 -10.79 18.97 -11.46
N ASP A 82 -11.85 19.77 -11.28
CA ASP A 82 -11.84 21.22 -11.52
C ASP A 82 -11.32 22.04 -10.33
N ASP A 83 -11.02 21.41 -9.18
CA ASP A 83 -10.47 22.09 -8.02
C ASP A 83 -8.96 22.29 -8.14
N LEU A 84 -8.52 23.54 -8.03
CA LEU A 84 -7.10 23.93 -8.06
C LEU A 84 -6.29 23.30 -6.92
N GLN A 85 -6.94 22.87 -5.83
CA GLN A 85 -6.31 22.14 -4.73
C GLN A 85 -5.71 20.78 -5.16
N THR A 86 -6.14 20.24 -6.31
CA THR A 86 -5.54 19.03 -6.89
C THR A 86 -4.18 19.32 -7.55
N ILE A 87 -3.96 20.57 -7.98
CA ILE A 87 -2.76 21.03 -8.70
C ILE A 87 -1.81 21.78 -7.76
N THR A 88 -2.35 22.49 -6.76
CA THR A 88 -1.61 23.36 -5.86
C THR A 88 -1.76 22.94 -4.42
N ASP A 89 -0.66 22.92 -3.67
CA ASP A 89 -0.67 22.66 -2.24
C ASP A 89 -0.73 23.96 -1.43
N ASN A 90 -0.91 23.84 -0.12
CA ASN A 90 -0.94 25.01 0.77
C ASN A 90 0.41 25.75 0.89
N TYR A 91 1.48 25.20 0.29
CA TYR A 91 2.81 25.78 0.31
C TYR A 91 3.19 26.46 -1.00
N ALA A 92 2.31 26.44 -2.01
CA ALA A 92 2.53 27.09 -3.28
C ALA A 92 2.62 28.62 -3.14
N LEU A 93 3.73 29.19 -3.60
CA LEU A 93 4.04 30.61 -3.44
C LEU A 93 3.79 31.37 -4.74
N TYR A 94 2.55 31.81 -4.94
CA TYR A 94 2.17 32.63 -6.09
C TYR A 94 2.64 34.09 -5.95
N LYS A 95 2.96 34.73 -7.07
CA LYS A 95 3.22 36.17 -7.15
C LYS A 95 1.91 36.96 -7.03
N ASN A 96 1.32 37.02 -5.85
CA ASN A 96 0.27 37.99 -5.54
C ASN A 96 0.91 39.34 -5.20
N GLY A 97 0.27 40.43 -5.65
CA GLY A 97 0.91 41.72 -5.95
C GLY A 97 1.68 42.43 -4.83
N GLU A 98 1.58 42.07 -3.55
CA GLU A 98 2.20 42.86 -2.49
C GLU A 98 2.69 41.95 -1.36
N THR A 99 3.97 41.57 -1.41
CA THR A 99 4.91 41.53 -0.28
C THR A 99 6.23 40.86 -0.69
N SER A 100 7.32 41.54 -0.34
CA SER A 100 8.73 41.16 -0.55
C SER A 100 9.18 40.18 0.52
N SER A 101 9.76 39.03 0.14
CA SER A 101 10.85 38.37 0.91
C SER A 101 11.47 37.11 0.28
N GLN A 102 10.87 36.45 -0.71
CA GLN A 102 11.49 35.29 -1.39
C GLN A 102 11.73 35.52 -2.89
N ILE A 103 12.95 35.17 -3.34
CA ILE A 103 13.45 35.39 -4.71
C ILE A 103 12.83 34.38 -5.70
N ILE A 104 12.51 33.17 -5.24
CA ILE A 104 11.94 32.09 -6.06
C ILE A 104 10.44 32.00 -5.73
N LYS A 105 9.60 32.06 -6.76
CA LYS A 105 8.13 31.96 -6.67
C LYS A 105 7.63 30.94 -7.68
N ASP A 106 6.51 30.30 -7.38
CA ASP A 106 5.87 29.35 -8.29
C ASP A 106 5.15 30.11 -9.39
N ILE A 107 5.68 29.99 -10.60
CA ILE A 107 5.10 30.59 -11.80
C ILE A 107 4.25 29.50 -12.48
N PRO A 108 2.99 29.77 -12.83
CA PRO A 108 2.17 28.79 -13.52
C PRO A 108 2.81 28.41 -14.86
N ILE A 109 2.78 27.12 -15.19
CA ILE A 109 3.42 26.58 -16.41
C ILE A 109 2.92 27.27 -17.68
N THR A 110 1.68 27.76 -17.69
CA THR A 110 1.10 28.55 -18.78
C THR A 110 1.90 29.83 -19.05
N MET A 111 2.36 30.52 -17.99
CA MET A 111 3.20 31.71 -18.14
C MET A 111 4.61 31.37 -18.62
N VAL A 112 5.19 30.27 -18.12
CA VAL A 112 6.50 29.79 -18.60
C VAL A 112 6.42 29.44 -20.08
N ASN A 113 5.44 28.63 -20.48
CA ASN A 113 5.24 28.23 -21.87
C ASN A 113 5.02 29.45 -22.78
N ARG A 114 4.21 30.42 -22.36
CA ARG A 114 3.99 31.65 -23.15
C ARG A 114 5.30 32.45 -23.35
N GLN A 115 6.14 32.54 -22.33
CA GLN A 115 7.42 33.24 -22.42
C GLN A 115 8.45 32.49 -23.27
N THR A 116 8.53 31.16 -23.12
CA THR A 116 9.48 30.32 -23.84
C THR A 116 9.09 30.16 -25.30
N TYR A 117 7.81 29.93 -25.60
CA TYR A 117 7.34 29.62 -26.95
C TYR A 117 6.87 30.85 -27.75
N LYS A 118 6.83 32.06 -27.15
CA LYS A 118 6.43 33.33 -27.80
C LYS A 118 5.25 33.17 -28.77
N ILE A 119 4.16 32.58 -28.31
CA ILE A 119 2.84 32.63 -28.97
C ILE A 119 2.00 33.71 -28.29
#